data_AF-A0A7K1LTB2-F1
#
_entry.id   AF-A0A7K1LTB2-F1
#
_cell.length_a   1.000
_cell.length_b   1.000
_cell.length_c   1.000
_cell.angle_alpha   90.00
_cell.angle_beta   90.00
_cell.angle_gamma   90.00
#
_symmetry.space_group_name_H-M   'P 1'
#
loop_
_entity.id
_entity.type
_entity.pdbx_description
1 polymer ?
#
loop_
_entity_poly.entity_id
_entity_poly.type
_entity_poly.pdbx_seq_one_letter_code
_entity_poly.pdbx_strand_id
1 'polypeptide(L)' 'TEGLRAFMRDLKNQGAVINFEVYADPDLNSASQLAQGKVYWNIRFTDVPPAENPNFRVEVTDQWLTEVLDVA' A
#
# COMPACT_ATOMS: atom_id res chain seq x y z
N THR A 1 11.44 7.79 10.81
CA THR A 1 10.25 6.95 10.54
C THR A 1 9.45 7.44 9.36
N GLU A 2 9.17 8.74 9.26
CA GLU A 2 8.32 9.29 8.20
C GLU A 2 8.78 9.00 6.78
N GLY A 3 10.09 9.01 6.48
CA GLY A 3 10.59 8.63 5.15
C GLY A 3 10.24 7.18 4.75
N LEU A 4 10.34 6.23 5.69
CA LEU A 4 9.95 4.83 5.45
C LEU A 4 8.43 4.69 5.28
N ARG A 5 7.65 5.45 6.06
CA ARG A 5 6.18 5.50 5.92
C ARG A 5 5.76 6.12 4.59
N ALA A 6 6.46 7.15 4.13
CA ALA A 6 6.23 7.77 2.82
C ALA A 6 6.51 6.76 1.70
N PHE A 7 7.63 6.04 1.76
CA PHE A 7 7.93 4.97 0.79
C PHE A 7 6.83 3.89 0.74
N MET A 8 6.39 3.39 1.89
CA MET A 8 5.31 2.40 1.93
C MET A 8 3.97 2.96 1.42
N ARG A 9 3.70 4.25 1.67
CA ARG A 9 2.52 4.94 1.12
C ARG A 9 2.59 5.04 -0.39
N ASP A 10 3.76 5.30 -0.96
CA ASP A 10 3.94 5.35 -2.40
C ASP A 10 3.70 3.97 -3.04
N LEU A 11 4.15 2.88 -2.40
CA LEU A 11 3.84 1.51 -2.84
C LEU A 11 2.33 1.22 -2.79
N LYS A 12 1.65 1.67 -1.74
CA LYS A 12 0.19 1.55 -1.64
C LYS A 12 -0.53 2.34 -2.74
N ASN A 13 -0.08 3.56 -3.02
CA ASN A 13 -0.64 4.40 -4.08
C ASN A 13 -0.44 3.81 -5.48
N GLN A 14 0.66 3.05 -5.68
CA GLN A 14 0.92 2.31 -6.91
C GLN A 14 0.10 1.01 -7.02
N GLY A 15 -0.66 0.64 -5.98
CA GLY A 15 -1.40 -0.62 -5.95
C GLY A 15 -0.51 -1.86 -5.75
N ALA A 16 0.72 -1.70 -5.26
CA ALA A 16 1.61 -2.82 -4.95
C ALA A 16 1.37 -3.40 -3.55
N VAL A 17 0.72 -2.66 -2.66
CA VAL A 17 0.45 -3.08 -1.27
C VAL A 17 -0.97 -2.67 -0.89
N ILE A 18 -1.74 -3.56 -0.27
CA ILE A 18 -3.11 -3.27 0.21
C ILE A 18 -3.04 -2.30 1.39
N ASN A 19 -2.26 -2.66 2.42
CA ASN A 19 -2.05 -1.83 3.60
C ASN A 19 -0.74 -2.17 4.31
N PHE A 20 -0.28 -1.28 5.19
CA PHE A 20 0.95 -1.48 5.95
C PHE A 20 0.93 -0.78 7.31
N GLU A 21 1.80 -1.23 8.20
CA GLU A 21 2.19 -0.54 9.43
C GLU A 21 3.72 -0.56 9.59
N VAL A 22 4.26 0.53 10.14
CA VAL A 22 5.70 0.68 10.42
C VAL A 22 5.87 1.14 11.87
N TYR A 23 6.58 0.33 12.66
CA TYR A 23 6.84 0.61 14.07
C TYR A 23 8.19 0.03 14.51
N ALA A 24 8.77 0.61 15.56
CA ALA A 24 9.98 0.07 16.18
C ALA A 24 9.58 -1.07 17.13
N ASP A 25 10.29 -2.19 17.06
CA ASP A 25 10.02 -3.33 17.93
C ASP A 25 10.47 -3.02 19.37
N PRO A 26 9.57 -3.01 20.37
CA PRO A 26 9.93 -2.66 21.75
C PRO A 26 10.81 -3.73 22.42
N ASP A 27 10.72 -4.99 21.99
CA ASP A 27 11.43 -6.10 22.61
C ASP A 27 12.83 -6.29 22.01
N LEU A 28 13.00 -5.92 20.73
CA LEU A 28 14.29 -6.03 20.03
C LEU A 28 15.15 -4.77 20.13
N ASN A 29 14.63 -3.66 20.67
CA ASN A 29 15.34 -2.38 20.77
C ASN A 29 15.75 -2.06 22.21
N SER A 30 16.84 -2.67 22.68
CA SER A 30 17.43 -2.32 23.98
C SER A 30 18.13 -0.95 23.95
N ALA A 31 18.24 -0.30 25.12
CA ALA A 31 18.86 1.03 25.24
C ALA A 31 20.33 1.07 24.76
N SER A 32 21.09 0.00 25.01
CA SER A 32 22.49 -0.09 24.59
C SER A 32 22.65 -0.21 23.07
N GLN A 33 21.72 -0.89 22.38
CA GLN A 33 21.70 -0.97 20.92
C GLN A 33 21.30 0.38 20.29
N LEU A 34 20.29 1.04 20.87
CA LEU A 34 19.84 2.35 20.42
C LEU A 34 20.95 3.40 20.56
N ALA A 35 21.72 3.37 21.66
CA ALA A 35 22.89 4.24 21.84
C ALA A 35 23.97 4.04 20.77
N GLN A 36 24.04 2.85 20.16
CA GLN A 36 24.93 2.54 19.04
C GLN A 36 24.31 2.88 17.66
N GLY A 37 23.12 3.48 17.63
CA GLY A 37 22.40 3.80 16.39
C GLY A 37 21.77 2.60 15.70
N LYS A 38 21.68 1.44 16.36
CA LYS A 38 21.04 0.23 15.82
C LYS A 38 19.56 0.23 16.19
N VAL A 39 18.69 0.10 15.21
CA VAL A 39 17.24 0.07 15.40
C VAL A 39 16.63 -1.05 14.57
N TYR A 40 15.83 -1.91 15.20
CA TYR A 40 14.95 -2.85 14.52
C TYR A 40 13.63 -2.17 14.18
N TRP A 41 13.36 -2.06 12.87
CA TRP A 41 12.10 -1.57 12.33
C TRP A 41 11.29 -2.76 11.81
N ASN A 42 10.06 -2.89 12.30
CA ASN A 42 9.10 -3.84 11.77
C ASN A 42 8.25 -3.14 10.72
N ILE A 43 8.13 -3.79 9.55
CA ILE A 43 7.23 -3.40 8.48
C ILE A 43 6.28 -4.58 8.28
N ARG A 44 5.03 -4.43 8.68
CA ARG A 44 3.99 -5.42 8.35
C ARG A 44 3.17 -4.88 7.20
N PHE A 45 3.00 -5.68 6.17
CA PHE A 45 2.21 -5.29 5.00
C PHE A 45 1.49 -6.50 4.42
N THR A 46 0.43 -6.21 3.67
CA THR A 46 -0.28 -7.20 2.86
C THR A 46 -0.06 -6.85 1.40
N ASP A 47 0.60 -7.74 0.66
CA ASP A 47 0.79 -7.61 -0.78
C ASP A 47 -0.56 -7.70 -1.51
N VAL A 48 -0.64 -7.14 -2.71
CA VAL A 48 -1.80 -7.34 -3.58
C VAL A 48 -1.70 -8.76 -4.17
N PRO A 49 -2.68 -9.65 -3.90
CA PRO A 49 -2.63 -10.99 -4.47
C PRO A 49 -2.61 -10.88 -5.99
N PRO A 50 -1.75 -11.67 -6.67
CA PRO A 50 -1.59 -11.57 -8.10
C PRO A 50 -2.92 -11.90 -8.79
N ALA A 51 -3.47 -10.96 -9.54
CA ALA A 51 -4.65 -11.16 -10.35
C ALA A 51 -4.28 -11.94 -11.62
N GLU A 52 -3.67 -13.12 -11.46
CA GLU A 52 -3.20 -13.97 -12.56
C GLU A 52 -4.35 -14.61 -13.35
N ASN A 53 -5.51 -14.83 -12.71
CA ASN A 53 -6.72 -15.35 -13.34
C ASN A 53 -7.94 -14.48 -13.00
N PRO A 54 -8.02 -13.26 -13.54
CA PRO A 54 -9.14 -12.37 -13.28
C PRO A 54 -10.41 -12.89 -13.96
N ASN A 55 -11.53 -12.88 -13.23
CA ASN A 55 -12.85 -13.13 -13.80
C ASN A 55 -13.44 -11.81 -14.29
N PHE A 56 -13.46 -11.60 -15.59
CA PHE A 56 -14.06 -10.41 -16.18
C PHE A 56 -15.55 -10.62 -16.42
N ARG A 57 -16.35 -9.68 -15.94
CA ARG A 57 -17.76 -9.56 -16.32
C ARG A 57 -17.91 -8.35 -17.20
N VAL A 58 -18.41 -8.55 -18.41
CA VAL A 58 -18.67 -7.49 -19.37
C VAL A 58 -20.18 -7.37 -19.52
N GLU A 59 -20.68 -6.15 -19.43
CA GLU A 59 -22.11 -5.81 -19.51
C GLU A 59 -22.31 -4.72 -20.56
N VAL A 60 -23.37 -4.85 -21.35
CA VAL A 60 -23.85 -3.79 -22.23
C VAL A 60 -24.85 -2.95 -21.44
N THR A 61 -24.61 -1.64 -21.33
CA THR A 61 -25.44 -0.72 -20.55
C THR A 61 -25.60 0.63 -21.25
N ASP A 62 -26.78 1.22 -21.12
CA ASP A 62 -27.07 2.58 -21.56
C ASP A 62 -26.85 3.63 -20.45
N GLN A 63 -26.32 3.21 -19.29
CA GLN A 63 -26.10 4.09 -18.12
C GLN A 63 -25.31 5.37 -18.45
N TRP A 64 -24.48 5.33 -19.49
CA TRP A 64 -23.58 6.41 -19.89
C TRP A 64 -23.97 7.09 -21.21
N LEU A 65 -25.17 6.80 -21.73
CA LEU A 65 -25.60 7.33 -23.02
C LEU A 65 -25.60 8.87 -23.07
N THR A 66 -25.83 9.54 -21.94
CA THR A 66 -25.84 11.01 -21.84
C THR A 66 -24.46 11.64 -21.75
N GLU A 67 -23.43 10.91 -21.33
CA GLU A 67 -22.06 11.46 -21.19
C GLU A 67 -21.47 11.89 -22.54
N VAL A 68 -21.99 11.36 -23.66
CA VAL A 68 -21.61 11.80 -25.01
C VAL A 68 -21.87 13.30 -25.24
N LEU A 69 -22.77 13.90 -24.46
CA LEU A 69 -23.12 15.31 -24.55
C LEU A 69 -22.22 16.22 -23.71
N ASP A 70 -21.49 15.66 -22.74
CA ASP A 70 -20.60 16.41 -21.83
C ASP A 70 -19.21 16.66 -22.44
N VAL A 71 -18.93 16.12 -23.62
CA VAL A 71 -17.66 16.31 -24.37
C VAL A 71 -17.70 17.55 -25.28
N ALA A 72 -18.69 18.44 -25.12
CA ALA A 72 -18.88 19.65 -25.94
C ALA A 72 -18.28 20.92 -25.30
#